data_AF-A0A135LP54-F1
#
_entry.id   AF-A0A135LP54-F1
#
_cell.length_a   1.000
_cell.length_b   1.000
_cell.length_c   1.000
_cell.angle_alpha   90.00
_cell.angle_beta   90.00
_cell.angle_gamma   90.00
#
_symmetry.space_group_name_H-M   'P 1'
#
loop_
_entity.id
_entity.type
_entity.pdbx_description
1 polymer ?
#
loop_
_entity_poly.entity_id
_entity_poly.type
_entity_poly.pdbx_seq_one_letter_code
_entity_poly.pdbx_strand_id
1 'polypeptide(L)'
;MSHDETAWRTILAPDDAVILQESGLISPLLPDGTRRIHKRRLNRSSDEEEEHLSLSPFSLSSVSQSPVWSTSSSESFVSIPEHLISLVTLEHLGYNSQTATRIWDHWTSWPPGEPKRESDDIYHGVPFIDVAEGYIRNFSDTCEDNDATWFHCMNQYGINTELQQAIMDPKFRHIRLIGTCKFWVRDTLKLRYRGLQAIQQTSRERDMASRREAPRPGLSRGSWQRSISDSLRMVPWLSHETALSQAATNAATNAPGYTTLYKGIDQARVSGLFVDNSKVRFECLTSTPPSDFSGRHADSYFAADREVAEYYACYVKRRSTCNAVVIIHITIPNSVIESLSPDDIQILHEPGAEWKSLVFYSRLGLKLPSELRKYQLAKLVIGAICGKPNLVFANMRSPDEVTKQMVL
;
A
#
# COMPACT_ATOMS: atom_id res chain seq x y z
N MET A 1 30.93 -8.07 16.99
CA MET A 1 29.97 -7.05 16.51
C MET A 1 29.77 -7.08 14.98
N SER A 2 29.92 -8.21 14.28
CA SER A 2 29.82 -8.24 12.80
C SER A 2 28.79 -9.21 12.22
N HIS A 3 28.05 -9.96 13.05
CA HIS A 3 27.06 -10.94 12.56
C HIS A 3 25.61 -10.41 12.51
N ASP A 4 25.34 -9.22 13.06
CA ASP A 4 23.97 -8.69 13.19
C ASP A 4 23.65 -7.55 12.21
N GLU A 5 24.66 -6.93 11.58
CA GLU A 5 24.45 -5.86 10.61
C GLU A 5 23.95 -6.34 9.23
N THR A 6 24.18 -7.60 8.88
CA THR A 6 23.66 -8.18 7.64
C THR A 6 22.21 -8.64 7.78
N ALA A 7 21.79 -9.03 8.99
CA ALA A 7 20.47 -9.61 9.26
C ALA A 7 19.32 -8.60 9.12
N TRP A 8 19.57 -7.30 9.34
CA TRP A 8 18.52 -6.29 9.13
C TRP A 8 18.33 -5.90 7.66
N ARG A 9 19.30 -6.22 6.80
CA ARG A 9 19.31 -5.86 5.37
C ARG A 9 18.66 -6.90 4.48
N THR A 10 18.70 -8.20 4.83
CA THR A 10 18.04 -9.25 4.04
C THR A 10 16.53 -9.19 4.19
N ILE A 11 15.80 -9.47 3.11
CA ILE A 11 14.33 -9.53 3.18
C ILE A 11 13.89 -10.78 3.93
N LEU A 12 14.60 -11.90 3.82
CA LEU A 12 14.27 -13.10 4.57
C LEU A 12 15.24 -13.29 5.73
N ALA A 13 14.70 -13.65 6.88
CA ALA A 13 15.49 -14.07 8.03
C ALA A 13 16.22 -15.38 7.70
N PRO A 14 17.47 -15.57 8.15
CA PRO A 14 18.30 -16.69 7.71
C PRO A 14 17.67 -18.08 7.93
N ASP A 15 17.08 -18.35 9.11
CA ASP A 15 16.54 -19.69 9.39
C ASP A 15 15.22 -19.90 8.64
N ASP A 16 14.37 -18.88 8.56
CA ASP A 16 13.16 -18.91 7.73
C ASP A 16 13.49 -19.15 6.25
N ALA A 17 14.53 -18.50 5.71
CA ALA A 17 14.97 -18.71 4.33
C ALA A 17 15.41 -20.17 4.08
N VAL A 18 16.15 -20.77 5.01
CA VAL A 18 16.55 -22.19 4.93
C VAL A 18 15.32 -23.10 4.96
N ILE A 19 14.40 -22.90 5.90
CA ILE A 19 13.18 -23.72 6.04
C ILE A 19 12.32 -23.64 4.76
N LEU A 20 12.12 -22.43 4.23
CA LEU A 20 11.38 -22.23 3.00
C LEU A 20 12.09 -22.90 1.81
N GLN A 21 13.41 -22.88 1.76
CA GLN A 21 14.19 -23.48 0.68
C GLN A 21 14.14 -25.01 0.73
N GLU A 22 14.29 -25.61 1.92
CA GLU A 22 14.14 -27.05 2.14
C GLU A 22 12.73 -27.54 1.78
N SER A 23 11.72 -26.69 1.99
CA SER A 23 10.33 -26.96 1.61
C SER A 23 10.02 -26.68 0.13
N GLY A 24 10.99 -26.18 -0.64
CA GLY A 24 10.79 -25.77 -2.03
C GLY A 24 9.84 -24.58 -2.20
N LEU A 25 9.60 -23.79 -1.16
CA LEU A 25 8.74 -22.60 -1.21
C LEU A 25 9.51 -21.32 -1.54
N ILE A 26 10.83 -21.43 -1.69
CA ILE A 26 11.67 -20.37 -2.25
C ILE A 26 12.81 -20.97 -3.10
N SER A 27 13.23 -20.22 -4.13
CA SER A 27 14.42 -20.56 -4.90
C SER A 27 15.72 -20.23 -4.14
N PRO A 28 16.85 -20.85 -4.55
CA PRO A 28 18.17 -20.28 -4.28
C PRO A 28 18.27 -18.83 -4.77
N LEU A 29 19.27 -18.09 -4.26
CA LEU A 29 19.60 -16.76 -4.78
C LEU A 29 19.97 -16.86 -6.27
N LEU A 30 19.25 -16.12 -7.10
CA LEU A 30 19.47 -16.09 -8.54
C LEU A 30 20.60 -15.10 -8.90
N PRO A 31 21.24 -15.25 -10.08
CA PRO A 31 22.34 -14.37 -10.51
C PRO A 31 21.96 -12.88 -10.61
N ASP A 32 20.68 -12.57 -10.76
CA ASP A 32 20.14 -11.22 -10.81
C ASP A 32 19.93 -10.59 -9.41
N GLY A 33 20.30 -11.29 -8.34
CA GLY A 33 20.12 -10.82 -6.96
C GLY A 33 18.70 -10.95 -6.43
N THR A 34 17.84 -11.73 -7.10
CA THR A 34 16.47 -12.02 -6.66
C THR A 34 16.30 -13.45 -6.12
N ARG A 35 15.19 -13.67 -5.42
CA ARG A 35 14.66 -15.00 -5.10
C ARG A 35 13.21 -15.09 -5.56
N ARG A 36 12.80 -16.27 -6.02
CA ARG A 36 11.40 -16.58 -6.27
C ARG A 36 10.78 -17.18 -5.02
N ILE A 37 9.83 -16.50 -4.42
CA ILE A 37 9.11 -16.95 -3.22
C ILE A 37 7.66 -17.29 -3.58
N HIS A 38 7.13 -18.37 -2.99
CA HIS A 38 5.75 -18.76 -3.17
C HIS A 38 4.82 -17.67 -2.62
N LYS A 39 3.77 -17.29 -3.37
CA LYS A 39 2.88 -16.17 -3.01
C LYS A 39 2.28 -16.33 -1.61
N ARG A 40 1.85 -17.54 -1.23
CA ARG A 40 1.40 -17.92 0.14
C ARG A 40 2.38 -17.67 1.29
N ARG A 41 3.62 -17.26 1.02
CA ARG A 41 4.67 -17.01 2.03
C ARG A 41 5.14 -15.56 2.08
N LEU A 42 4.54 -14.68 1.28
CA LEU A 42 4.90 -13.27 1.21
C LEU A 42 4.64 -12.55 2.52
N ASN A 43 3.38 -12.47 2.95
CA ASN A 43 3.00 -11.74 4.14
C ASN A 43 2.06 -12.56 5.02
N ARG A 44 1.68 -11.99 6.17
CA ARG A 44 0.87 -12.63 7.20
C ARG A 44 -0.49 -13.17 6.71
N SER A 45 -1.04 -12.62 5.63
CA SER A 45 -2.36 -13.01 5.08
C SER A 45 -2.27 -13.66 3.71
N SER A 46 -1.06 -13.88 3.21
CA SER A 46 -0.89 -14.48 1.90
C SER A 46 -1.32 -15.93 1.85
N ASP A 47 -1.32 -16.66 2.96
CA ASP A 47 -1.72 -18.07 2.96
C ASP A 47 -3.21 -18.23 2.67
N GLU A 48 -4.05 -17.35 3.24
CA GLU A 48 -5.49 -17.29 2.99
C GLU A 48 -5.81 -16.64 1.64
N GLU A 49 -5.18 -15.51 1.32
CA GLU A 49 -5.41 -14.80 0.05
C GLU A 49 -5.12 -15.71 -1.16
N GLU A 50 -4.07 -16.53 -1.05
CA GLU A 50 -3.57 -17.37 -2.11
C GLU A 50 -3.84 -18.86 -1.81
N GLU A 51 -4.87 -19.17 -1.01
CA GLU A 51 -5.24 -20.54 -0.62
C GLU A 51 -5.54 -21.43 -1.84
N HIS A 52 -6.07 -20.81 -2.91
CA HIS A 52 -6.34 -21.44 -4.19
C HIS A 52 -5.07 -21.96 -4.90
N LEU A 53 -3.88 -21.53 -4.46
CA LEU A 53 -2.60 -22.03 -4.96
C LEU A 53 -2.10 -23.22 -4.12
N SER A 54 -1.83 -24.32 -4.81
CA SER A 54 -1.20 -25.50 -4.21
C SER A 54 0.23 -25.19 -3.78
N LEU A 55 0.60 -25.60 -2.57
CA LEU A 55 1.98 -25.57 -2.07
C LEU A 55 2.83 -26.67 -2.74
N SER A 56 3.07 -26.52 -4.03
CA SER A 56 3.92 -27.42 -4.80
C SER A 56 5.38 -26.93 -4.75
N PRO A 57 6.37 -27.82 -4.52
CA PRO A 57 7.77 -27.43 -4.47
C PRO A 57 8.25 -26.79 -5.79
N PHE A 58 9.10 -25.78 -5.66
CA PHE A 58 9.76 -25.11 -6.77
C PHE A 58 10.66 -26.09 -7.53
N SER A 59 10.33 -26.36 -8.80
CA SER A 59 11.16 -27.20 -9.68
C SER A 59 12.12 -26.36 -10.52
N LEU A 60 13.41 -26.37 -10.17
CA LEU A 60 14.50 -25.71 -10.91
C LEU A 60 14.66 -26.22 -12.36
N SER A 61 14.17 -27.42 -12.66
CA SER A 61 14.20 -28.04 -14.00
C SER A 61 13.39 -27.27 -15.07
N SER A 62 12.59 -26.28 -14.67
CA SER A 62 11.84 -25.40 -15.58
C SER A 62 12.65 -24.21 -16.13
N VAL A 63 13.87 -23.97 -15.62
CA VAL A 63 14.67 -22.79 -15.98
C VAL A 63 15.60 -23.04 -17.19
N SER A 64 15.92 -24.30 -17.51
CA SER A 64 17.04 -24.60 -18.42
C SER A 64 16.72 -25.11 -19.83
N GLN A 65 15.48 -25.40 -20.24
CA GLN A 65 15.20 -25.86 -21.62
C GLN A 65 13.82 -25.42 -22.17
N SER A 66 13.83 -24.56 -23.20
CA SER A 66 12.74 -24.24 -24.15
C SER A 66 11.48 -23.48 -23.67
N PRO A 67 10.82 -22.69 -24.55
CA PRO A 67 9.94 -21.58 -24.18
C PRO A 67 8.46 -21.95 -23.97
N VAL A 68 8.15 -23.22 -23.71
CA VAL A 68 6.78 -23.66 -23.42
C VAL A 68 6.71 -24.07 -21.96
N TRP A 69 6.64 -23.08 -21.08
CA TRP A 69 6.36 -23.29 -19.66
C TRP A 69 4.93 -23.79 -19.49
N SER A 70 4.73 -24.85 -18.71
CA SER A 70 3.43 -25.13 -18.12
C SER A 70 3.06 -23.95 -17.22
N THR A 71 2.07 -23.18 -17.66
CA THR A 71 1.67 -21.87 -17.14
C THR A 71 1.35 -21.86 -15.63
N SER A 72 0.97 -23.01 -15.06
CA SER A 72 0.46 -23.10 -13.68
C SER A 72 1.50 -22.96 -12.57
N SER A 73 2.76 -23.39 -12.79
CA SER A 73 3.81 -23.34 -11.76
C SER A 73 4.40 -21.94 -11.59
N SER A 74 4.54 -21.19 -12.70
CA SER A 74 5.17 -19.87 -12.67
C SER A 74 4.31 -18.82 -11.97
N GLU A 75 2.98 -18.94 -12.05
CA GLU A 75 2.05 -17.99 -11.42
C GLU A 75 2.02 -18.09 -9.89
N SER A 76 2.51 -19.19 -9.31
CA SER A 76 2.50 -19.38 -7.85
C SER A 76 3.66 -18.71 -7.11
N PHE A 77 4.67 -18.23 -7.86
CA PHE A 77 5.87 -17.62 -7.31
C PHE A 77 6.05 -16.20 -7.82
N VAL A 78 6.56 -15.32 -6.96
CA VAL A 78 6.94 -13.95 -7.32
C VAL A 78 8.43 -13.72 -7.02
N SER A 79 9.08 -12.90 -7.84
CA SER A 79 10.47 -12.51 -7.62
C SER A 79 10.56 -11.33 -6.64
N ILE A 80 11.39 -11.48 -5.61
CA ILE A 80 11.72 -10.44 -4.63
C ILE A 80 13.24 -10.23 -4.59
N PRO A 81 13.72 -9.01 -4.29
CA PRO A 81 15.14 -8.79 -4.08
C PRO A 81 15.64 -9.55 -2.84
N GLU A 82 16.94 -9.86 -2.77
CA GLU A 82 17.55 -10.46 -1.58
C GLU A 82 17.63 -9.47 -0.41
N HIS A 83 17.98 -8.22 -0.74
CA HIS A 83 18.21 -7.16 0.23
C HIS A 83 17.19 -6.05 0.07
N LEU A 84 16.71 -5.52 1.19
CA LEU A 84 15.72 -4.44 1.20
C LEU A 84 16.29 -3.15 0.58
N ILE A 85 17.57 -2.86 0.81
CA ILE A 85 18.29 -1.72 0.24
C ILE A 85 19.29 -2.26 -0.79
N SER A 86 18.94 -2.18 -2.07
CA SER A 86 19.79 -2.65 -3.18
C SER A 86 19.39 -2.01 -4.50
N LEU A 87 20.28 -2.13 -5.52
CA LEU A 87 19.94 -1.81 -6.91
C LEU A 87 18.69 -2.58 -7.38
N VAL A 88 18.64 -3.87 -7.07
CA VAL A 88 17.54 -4.77 -7.44
C VAL A 88 16.22 -4.33 -6.79
N THR A 89 16.27 -3.74 -5.58
CA THR A 89 15.07 -3.13 -4.99
C THR A 89 14.55 -1.99 -5.84
N LEU A 90 15.39 -1.09 -6.35
CA LEU A 90 14.93 0.03 -7.18
C LEU A 90 14.23 -0.46 -8.46
N GLU A 91 14.74 -1.53 -9.07
CA GLU A 91 14.08 -2.18 -10.21
C GLU A 91 12.74 -2.80 -9.79
N HIS A 92 12.68 -3.49 -8.65
CA HIS A 92 11.45 -4.03 -8.08
C HIS A 92 10.40 -2.94 -7.81
N LEU A 93 10.83 -1.78 -7.29
CA LEU A 93 9.94 -0.64 -7.05
C LEU A 93 9.32 -0.11 -8.35
N GLY A 94 9.95 -0.36 -9.50
CA GLY A 94 9.40 -0.04 -10.81
C GLY A 94 10.27 0.88 -11.66
N TYR A 95 11.50 1.19 -11.25
CA TYR A 95 12.45 1.85 -12.14
C TYR A 95 12.95 0.90 -13.23
N ASN A 96 13.29 1.44 -14.38
CA ASN A 96 14.08 0.73 -15.38
C ASN A 96 15.55 0.62 -14.93
N SER A 97 16.28 -0.33 -15.51
CA SER A 97 17.65 -0.66 -15.07
C SER A 97 18.61 0.53 -15.13
N GLN A 98 18.51 1.36 -16.16
CA GLN A 98 19.33 2.57 -16.30
C GLN A 98 19.09 3.55 -15.15
N THR A 99 17.83 3.78 -14.79
CA THR A 99 17.46 4.75 -13.75
C THR A 99 17.73 4.22 -12.36
N ALA A 100 17.43 2.93 -12.12
CA ALA A 100 17.82 2.23 -10.91
C ALA A 100 19.32 2.35 -10.65
N THR A 101 20.15 2.14 -11.69
CA THR A 101 21.61 2.29 -11.61
C THR A 101 22.01 3.69 -11.19
N ARG A 102 21.44 4.74 -11.80
CA ARG A 102 21.74 6.14 -11.44
C ARG A 102 21.39 6.47 -9.99
N ILE A 103 20.22 6.02 -9.52
CA ILE A 103 19.79 6.24 -8.13
C ILE A 103 20.69 5.46 -7.17
N TRP A 104 21.07 4.24 -7.53
CA TRP A 104 21.97 3.42 -6.73
C TRP A 104 23.40 3.98 -6.66
N ASP A 105 23.93 4.49 -7.77
CA ASP A 105 25.25 5.15 -7.80
C ASP A 105 25.25 6.38 -6.90
N HIS A 106 24.16 7.14 -6.89
CA HIS A 106 23.98 8.26 -5.96
C HIS A 106 23.91 7.80 -4.50
N TRP A 107 23.16 6.74 -4.21
CA TRP A 107 23.07 6.14 -2.86
C TRP A 107 24.40 5.60 -2.35
N THR A 108 25.20 4.97 -3.22
CA THR A 108 26.48 4.37 -2.84
C THR A 108 27.61 5.40 -2.77
N SER A 109 27.55 6.45 -3.58
CA SER A 109 28.49 7.58 -3.58
C SER A 109 28.06 8.72 -2.64
N TRP A 110 27.32 8.40 -1.58
CA TRP A 110 26.77 9.40 -0.66
C TRP A 110 27.88 10.24 -0.03
N PRO A 111 27.76 11.58 -0.01
CA PRO A 111 28.82 12.45 0.48
C PRO A 111 29.10 12.19 1.97
N PRO A 112 30.36 12.35 2.41
CA PRO A 112 30.68 12.31 3.83
C PRO A 112 30.07 13.54 4.54
N GLY A 113 29.37 13.31 5.65
CA GLY A 113 28.74 14.37 6.45
C GLY A 113 27.24 14.15 6.68
N GLU A 114 26.54 15.21 7.06
CA GLU A 114 25.09 15.22 7.19
C GLU A 114 24.40 15.75 5.92
N PRO A 115 23.21 15.21 5.55
CA PRO A 115 22.51 14.12 6.23
C PRO A 115 23.11 12.75 5.87
N LYS A 116 23.16 11.83 6.84
CA LYS A 116 23.59 10.43 6.62
C LYS A 116 22.52 9.58 5.94
N ARG A 117 22.87 8.38 5.46
CA ARG A 117 21.90 7.37 4.99
C ARG A 117 21.32 6.60 6.17
N GLU A 118 20.11 6.03 6.02
CA GLU A 118 19.55 5.11 7.03
C GLU A 118 20.48 3.89 7.29
N SER A 119 21.33 3.55 6.32
CA SER A 119 22.34 2.50 6.46
C SER A 119 23.53 2.86 7.34
N ASP A 120 23.78 4.16 7.54
CA ASP A 120 24.89 4.69 8.32
C ASP A 120 24.42 5.28 9.66
N ASP A 121 23.15 5.72 9.73
CA ASP A 121 22.49 6.24 10.93
C ASP A 121 21.00 5.83 10.93
N ILE A 122 20.65 4.89 11.79
CA ILE A 122 19.30 4.31 11.86
C ILE A 122 18.26 5.32 12.36
N TYR A 123 18.67 6.32 13.16
CA TYR A 123 17.75 7.24 13.83
C TYR A 123 17.51 8.51 13.03
N HIS A 124 18.55 9.00 12.33
CA HIS A 124 18.51 10.28 11.63
C HIS A 124 18.88 10.19 10.15
N GLY A 125 19.20 9.00 9.66
CA GLY A 125 19.55 8.79 8.27
C GLY A 125 18.36 8.99 7.32
N VAL A 126 18.66 9.47 6.12
CA VAL A 126 17.69 9.60 5.03
C VAL A 126 17.22 8.20 4.62
N PRO A 127 15.90 7.93 4.63
CA PRO A 127 15.36 6.66 4.21
C PRO A 127 15.66 6.36 2.74
N PHE A 128 15.97 5.11 2.40
CA PHE A 128 16.24 4.71 1.02
C PHE A 128 15.08 5.02 0.08
N ILE A 129 13.86 4.80 0.56
CA ILE A 129 12.64 5.11 -0.18
C ILE A 129 12.49 6.61 -0.48
N ASP A 130 12.96 7.50 0.41
CA ASP A 130 12.89 8.95 0.19
C ASP A 130 13.87 9.41 -0.88
N VAL A 131 15.01 8.72 -1.03
CA VAL A 131 15.96 8.94 -2.13
C VAL A 131 15.36 8.49 -3.45
N ALA A 132 14.74 7.30 -3.49
CA ALA A 132 14.03 6.79 -4.66
C ALA A 132 12.93 7.78 -5.10
N GLU A 133 12.03 8.19 -4.21
CA GLU A 133 11.00 9.18 -4.53
C GLU A 133 11.58 10.55 -4.91
N GLY A 134 12.64 10.96 -4.23
CA GLY A 134 13.29 12.25 -4.43
C GLY A 134 13.80 12.42 -5.85
N TYR A 135 14.20 11.34 -6.51
CA TYR A 135 14.70 11.36 -7.89
C TYR A 135 13.71 12.03 -8.85
N ILE A 136 12.41 11.73 -8.74
CA ILE A 136 11.42 12.23 -9.72
C ILE A 136 10.93 13.66 -9.43
N ARG A 137 11.41 14.29 -8.35
CA ARG A 137 10.89 15.57 -7.86
C ARG A 137 10.97 16.69 -8.91
N ASN A 138 12.10 16.77 -9.61
CA ASN A 138 12.43 17.86 -10.53
C ASN A 138 11.92 17.66 -11.97
N PHE A 139 11.26 16.54 -12.26
CA PHE A 139 10.69 16.30 -13.58
C PHE A 139 9.31 16.96 -13.72
N SER A 140 8.86 17.19 -14.96
CA SER A 140 7.50 17.63 -15.26
C SER A 140 6.46 16.65 -14.75
N ASP A 141 5.24 17.11 -14.51
CA ASP A 141 4.12 16.29 -14.05
C ASP A 141 2.91 16.51 -14.97
N THR A 142 1.97 15.57 -14.97
CA THR A 142 0.73 15.67 -15.72
C THR A 142 -0.43 15.13 -14.90
N CYS A 143 -1.60 15.72 -15.10
CA CYS A 143 -2.89 15.17 -14.70
C CYS A 143 -3.92 15.29 -15.82
N GLU A 144 -3.44 15.45 -17.04
CA GLU A 144 -4.29 15.52 -18.23
C GLU A 144 -4.94 14.17 -18.50
N ASP A 145 -6.03 14.18 -19.24
CA ASP A 145 -6.72 12.97 -19.67
C ASP A 145 -6.04 12.28 -20.87
N ASN A 146 -4.92 12.81 -21.34
CA ASN A 146 -4.20 12.27 -22.47
C ASN A 146 -3.19 11.21 -22.01
N ASP A 147 -3.44 9.95 -22.32
CA ASP A 147 -2.57 8.84 -21.94
C ASP A 147 -1.13 9.00 -22.46
N ALA A 148 -0.94 9.62 -23.63
CA ALA A 148 0.40 9.85 -24.18
C ALA A 148 1.26 10.77 -23.28
N THR A 149 0.65 11.77 -22.62
CA THR A 149 1.40 12.66 -21.71
C THR A 149 1.79 11.94 -20.43
N TRP A 150 0.98 10.99 -19.95
CA TRP A 150 1.31 10.13 -18.82
C TRP A 150 2.48 9.21 -19.13
N PHE A 151 2.43 8.48 -20.26
CA PHE A 151 3.54 7.63 -20.67
C PHE A 151 4.81 8.44 -20.90
N HIS A 152 4.70 9.64 -21.49
CA HIS A 152 5.84 10.55 -21.63
C HIS A 152 6.47 10.91 -20.27
N CYS A 153 5.65 11.32 -19.29
CA CYS A 153 6.14 11.64 -17.94
C CYS A 153 6.83 10.43 -17.28
N MET A 154 6.19 9.25 -17.30
CA MET A 154 6.78 8.04 -16.71
C MET A 154 8.07 7.59 -17.40
N ASN A 155 8.19 7.78 -18.72
CA ASN A 155 9.43 7.54 -19.45
C ASN A 155 10.55 8.50 -19.00
N GLN A 156 10.25 9.78 -18.81
CA GLN A 156 11.22 10.75 -18.29
C GLN A 156 11.68 10.41 -16.87
N TYR A 157 10.76 9.92 -16.03
CA TYR A 157 11.07 9.45 -14.67
C TYR A 157 11.89 8.17 -14.67
N GLY A 158 11.98 7.46 -15.80
CA GLY A 158 12.66 6.19 -15.89
C GLY A 158 11.88 5.01 -15.30
N ILE A 159 10.55 5.06 -15.35
CA ILE A 159 9.69 3.97 -14.88
C ILE A 159 9.59 2.86 -15.93
N ASN A 160 9.63 1.61 -15.50
CA ASN A 160 9.56 0.45 -16.38
C ASN A 160 8.15 0.22 -16.95
N THR A 161 8.06 -0.56 -18.03
CA THR A 161 6.81 -0.79 -18.75
C THR A 161 5.73 -1.46 -17.90
N GLU A 162 6.12 -2.38 -17.01
CA GLU A 162 5.18 -3.09 -16.14
C GLU A 162 4.44 -2.12 -15.21
N LEU A 163 5.18 -1.25 -14.51
CA LEU A 163 4.58 -0.26 -13.62
C LEU A 163 3.78 0.79 -14.41
N GLN A 164 4.26 1.21 -15.58
CA GLN A 164 3.49 2.09 -16.46
C GLN A 164 2.12 1.50 -16.80
N GLN A 165 2.08 0.24 -17.24
CA GLN A 165 0.84 -0.47 -17.55
C GLN A 165 -0.06 -0.67 -16.34
N ALA A 166 0.52 -0.88 -15.15
CA ALA A 166 -0.24 -1.02 -13.91
C ALA A 166 -0.92 0.28 -13.48
N ILE A 167 -0.24 1.42 -13.61
CA ILE A 167 -0.80 2.74 -13.32
C ILE A 167 -1.88 3.10 -14.35
N MET A 168 -1.62 2.82 -15.63
CA MET A 168 -2.45 3.22 -16.78
C MET A 168 -3.59 2.25 -17.11
N ASP A 169 -3.83 1.25 -16.27
CA ASP A 169 -4.89 0.27 -16.50
C ASP A 169 -6.25 0.98 -16.69
N PRO A 170 -6.90 0.84 -17.88
CA PRO A 170 -8.12 1.56 -18.20
C PRO A 170 -9.27 1.32 -17.21
N LYS A 171 -9.29 0.14 -16.56
CA LYS A 171 -10.29 -0.19 -15.55
C LYS A 171 -10.26 0.78 -14.38
N PHE A 172 -9.10 1.35 -14.07
CA PHE A 172 -8.88 2.25 -12.93
C PHE A 172 -8.74 3.71 -13.34
N ARG A 173 -9.15 4.08 -14.56
CA ARG A 173 -8.99 5.45 -15.08
C ARG A 173 -9.60 6.51 -14.15
N HIS A 174 -10.77 6.27 -13.56
CA HIS A 174 -11.41 7.24 -12.68
C HIS A 174 -10.57 7.51 -11.43
N ILE A 175 -10.03 6.48 -10.77
CA ILE A 175 -9.09 6.67 -9.66
C ILE A 175 -7.79 7.28 -10.18
N ARG A 176 -7.21 6.80 -11.28
CA ARG A 176 -5.97 7.38 -11.82
C ARG A 176 -6.08 8.91 -12.00
N LEU A 177 -7.22 9.43 -12.46
CA LEU A 177 -7.40 10.86 -12.68
C LEU A 177 -7.63 11.71 -11.41
N ILE A 178 -7.77 11.12 -10.22
CA ILE A 178 -7.81 11.89 -8.95
C ILE A 178 -6.43 12.38 -8.52
N GLY A 179 -5.37 11.79 -9.08
CA GLY A 179 -3.97 12.09 -8.78
C GLY A 179 -3.21 12.54 -10.02
N THR A 180 -2.03 13.11 -9.82
CA THR A 180 -1.09 13.37 -10.92
C THR A 180 -0.26 12.12 -11.23
N CYS A 181 0.43 12.11 -12.37
CA CYS A 181 1.35 11.04 -12.74
C CYS A 181 2.44 10.86 -11.66
N LYS A 182 3.07 11.95 -11.24
CA LYS A 182 4.08 11.94 -10.17
C LYS A 182 3.52 11.42 -8.84
N PHE A 183 2.28 11.78 -8.50
CA PHE A 183 1.61 11.28 -7.31
C PHE A 183 1.49 9.75 -7.34
N TRP A 184 0.96 9.17 -8.41
CA TRP A 184 0.77 7.72 -8.50
C TRP A 184 2.07 6.94 -8.57
N VAL A 185 3.09 7.47 -9.24
CA VAL A 185 4.42 6.85 -9.24
C VAL A 185 4.96 6.80 -7.82
N ARG A 186 5.00 7.94 -7.10
CA ARG A 186 5.47 7.99 -5.70
C ARG A 186 4.69 7.05 -4.78
N ASP A 187 3.36 7.13 -4.83
CA ASP A 187 2.49 6.24 -4.04
C ASP A 187 2.79 4.77 -4.33
N THR A 188 3.03 4.41 -5.59
CA THR A 188 3.37 3.02 -5.97
C THR A 188 4.75 2.59 -5.49
N LEU A 189 5.76 3.47 -5.57
CA LEU A 189 7.10 3.19 -5.03
C LEU A 189 7.00 2.88 -3.54
N LYS A 190 6.31 3.73 -2.76
CA LYS A 190 6.07 3.47 -1.32
C LYS A 190 5.27 2.20 -1.10
N LEU A 191 4.26 1.93 -1.92
CA LEU A 191 3.43 0.73 -1.82
C LEU A 191 4.30 -0.53 -1.98
N ARG A 192 5.10 -0.61 -3.04
CA ARG A 192 5.98 -1.78 -3.29
C ARG A 192 7.05 -1.92 -2.22
N TYR A 193 7.65 -0.82 -1.76
CA TYR A 193 8.64 -0.86 -0.69
C TYR A 193 8.05 -1.37 0.64
N ARG A 194 6.87 -0.87 1.03
CA ARG A 194 6.15 -1.37 2.21
C ARG A 194 5.80 -2.86 2.09
N GLY A 195 5.56 -3.35 0.88
CA GLY A 195 5.38 -4.79 0.63
C GLY A 195 6.61 -5.61 0.97
N LEU A 196 7.79 -5.17 0.54
CA LEU A 196 9.05 -5.81 0.91
C LEU A 196 9.29 -5.77 2.43
N GLN A 197 8.98 -4.65 3.09
CA GLN A 197 9.04 -4.54 4.55
C GLN A 197 8.08 -5.50 5.25
N ALA A 198 6.87 -5.68 4.72
CA ALA A 198 5.89 -6.63 5.26
C ALA A 198 6.36 -8.09 5.10
N ILE A 199 7.01 -8.42 3.98
CA ILE A 199 7.64 -9.74 3.80
C ILE A 199 8.74 -9.95 4.83
N GLN A 200 9.59 -8.94 5.02
CA GLN A 200 10.68 -9.00 5.98
C GLN A 200 10.19 -9.18 7.41
N GLN A 201 9.17 -8.42 7.80
CA GLN A 201 8.56 -8.55 9.12
C GLN A 201 7.97 -9.96 9.32
N THR A 202 7.23 -10.47 8.33
CA THR A 202 6.60 -11.80 8.40
C THR A 202 7.66 -12.91 8.47
N SER A 203 8.74 -12.78 7.70
CA SER A 203 9.86 -13.74 7.73
C SER A 203 10.53 -13.79 9.10
N ARG A 204 10.76 -12.64 9.74
CA ARG A 204 11.29 -12.57 11.10
C ARG A 204 10.34 -13.17 12.13
N GLU A 205 9.04 -12.97 11.97
CA GLU A 205 8.04 -13.60 12.84
C GLU A 205 8.08 -15.13 12.74
N ARG A 206 8.21 -15.69 11.53
CA ARG A 206 8.38 -17.13 11.32
C ARG A 206 9.67 -17.64 11.96
N ASP A 207 10.78 -16.95 11.72
CA ASP A 207 12.09 -17.28 12.30
C ASP A 207 12.05 -17.32 13.83
N MET A 208 11.46 -16.28 14.45
CA MET A 208 11.27 -16.23 15.91
C MET A 208 10.35 -17.35 16.42
N ALA A 209 9.26 -17.67 15.71
CA ALA A 209 8.37 -18.77 16.07
C ALA A 209 9.11 -20.11 16.00
N SER A 210 9.85 -20.37 14.92
CA SER A 210 10.65 -21.59 14.76
C SER A 210 11.71 -21.74 15.87
N ARG A 211 12.35 -20.63 16.29
CA ARG A 211 13.30 -20.63 17.41
C ARG A 211 12.65 -20.92 18.76
N ARG A 212 11.41 -20.47 18.99
CA ARG A 212 10.64 -20.78 20.21
C ARG A 212 10.18 -22.23 20.25
N GLU A 213 9.95 -22.83 19.09
CA GLU A 213 9.50 -24.22 18.94
C GLU A 213 10.66 -25.23 18.85
N ALA A 214 11.92 -24.76 18.83
CA ALA A 214 13.10 -25.62 18.95
C ALA A 214 13.01 -26.53 20.19
N PRO A 215 13.49 -27.78 20.12
CA PRO A 215 12.91 -28.89 20.86
C PRO A 215 13.03 -28.72 22.38
N ARG A 216 11.89 -28.57 23.04
CA ARG A 216 11.72 -29.13 24.38
C ARG A 216 11.87 -30.66 24.23
N PRO A 217 12.69 -31.35 25.04
CA PRO A 217 12.90 -32.78 24.90
C PRO A 217 11.56 -33.52 25.01
N GLY A 218 11.15 -34.26 23.96
CA GLY A 218 10.09 -35.27 24.05
C GLY A 218 8.81 -35.09 23.22
N LEU A 219 8.66 -34.06 22.38
CA LEU A 219 7.48 -33.91 21.52
C LEU A 219 7.82 -34.09 20.03
N SER A 220 7.13 -35.06 19.41
CA SER A 220 7.28 -35.43 17.99
C SER A 220 7.13 -34.23 17.05
N ARG A 221 7.99 -34.23 16.03
CA ARG A 221 8.17 -33.23 14.96
C ARG A 221 7.03 -33.24 13.92
N GLY A 222 5.78 -33.39 14.37
CA GLY A 222 4.60 -33.46 13.53
C GLY A 222 3.81 -32.14 13.56
N SER A 223 3.61 -31.53 12.39
CA SER A 223 2.86 -30.29 12.14
C SER A 223 3.63 -28.97 12.31
N TRP A 224 4.70 -28.80 11.54
CA TRP A 224 5.31 -27.48 11.22
C TRP A 224 4.49 -26.68 10.20
N GLN A 225 3.24 -27.10 9.97
CA GLN A 225 2.33 -26.53 8.98
C GLN A 225 1.32 -25.56 9.61
N ARG A 226 1.55 -25.13 10.86
CA ARG A 226 0.80 -24.01 11.42
C ARG A 226 1.28 -22.73 10.73
N SER A 227 0.47 -22.26 9.80
CA SER A 227 0.64 -20.93 9.23
C SER A 227 0.60 -19.89 10.35
N ILE A 228 1.36 -18.79 10.24
CA ILE A 228 1.20 -17.60 11.12
C ILE A 228 -0.28 -17.15 11.15
N SER A 229 -1.05 -17.46 10.11
CA SER A 229 -2.51 -17.41 10.08
C SER A 229 -3.17 -17.97 11.33
N ASP A 230 -2.70 -19.08 11.91
CA ASP A 230 -3.27 -19.65 13.14
C ASP A 230 -3.10 -18.74 14.36
N SER A 231 -2.07 -17.88 14.37
CA SER A 231 -1.87 -16.86 15.42
C SER A 231 -2.80 -15.67 15.20
N LEU A 232 -3.07 -15.32 13.93
CA LEU A 232 -4.08 -14.33 13.55
C LEU A 232 -5.51 -14.85 13.77
N ARG A 233 -5.73 -16.18 13.82
CA ARG A 233 -7.05 -16.77 14.06
C ARG A 233 -7.65 -16.43 15.43
N MET A 234 -6.83 -15.91 16.34
CA MET A 234 -7.25 -15.52 17.69
C MET A 234 -7.56 -14.03 17.81
N VAL A 235 -7.63 -13.30 16.69
CA VAL A 235 -7.81 -11.85 16.66
C VAL A 235 -9.26 -11.49 16.32
N PRO A 236 -10.11 -11.07 17.29
CA PRO A 236 -11.56 -10.90 17.09
C PRO A 236 -11.98 -9.90 16.02
N TRP A 237 -11.11 -8.98 15.62
CA TRP A 237 -11.41 -7.91 14.66
C TRP A 237 -10.90 -8.18 13.24
N LEU A 238 -10.22 -9.31 13.01
CA LEU A 238 -9.82 -9.74 11.68
C LEU A 238 -10.80 -10.81 11.18
N SER A 239 -11.52 -10.52 10.09
CA SER A 239 -12.40 -11.48 9.45
C SER A 239 -11.58 -12.61 8.81
N HIS A 240 -12.05 -13.86 8.96
CA HIS A 240 -11.52 -15.01 8.22
C HIS A 240 -12.03 -15.08 6.78
N GLU A 241 -13.09 -14.34 6.49
CA GLU A 241 -13.71 -14.25 5.17
C GLU A 241 -12.97 -13.23 4.31
N THR A 242 -12.80 -13.54 3.02
CA THR A 242 -12.27 -12.57 2.07
C THR A 242 -13.21 -11.38 1.95
N ALA A 243 -12.65 -10.21 1.64
CA ALA A 243 -13.43 -8.99 1.46
C ALA A 243 -14.39 -9.04 0.26
N LEU A 244 -14.45 -10.13 -0.50
CA LEU A 244 -15.41 -10.36 -1.59
C LEU A 244 -16.37 -11.51 -1.29
N SER A 245 -16.29 -12.13 -0.10
CA SER A 245 -17.15 -13.27 0.23
C SER A 245 -18.59 -12.83 0.51
N GLN A 246 -19.53 -13.73 0.24
CA GLN A 246 -20.95 -13.50 0.51
C GLN A 246 -21.21 -13.21 2.00
N ALA A 247 -20.46 -13.84 2.90
CA ALA A 247 -20.58 -13.60 4.33
C ALA A 247 -20.18 -12.15 4.69
N ALA A 248 -19.06 -11.67 4.15
CA ALA A 248 -18.63 -10.29 4.33
C ALA A 248 -19.66 -9.29 3.74
N THR A 249 -20.25 -9.59 2.59
CA THR A 249 -21.29 -8.75 1.96
C THR A 249 -22.58 -8.74 2.77
N ASN A 250 -23.03 -9.90 3.25
CA ASN A 250 -24.23 -9.99 4.09
C ASN A 250 -24.06 -9.25 5.41
N ALA A 251 -22.89 -9.34 6.05
CA ALA A 251 -22.60 -8.60 7.29
C ALA A 251 -22.61 -7.08 7.07
N ALA A 252 -22.11 -6.63 5.92
CA ALA A 252 -22.14 -5.24 5.50
C ALA A 252 -23.57 -4.71 5.31
N THR A 253 -24.44 -5.49 4.67
CA THR A 253 -25.82 -5.09 4.35
C THR A 253 -26.78 -5.23 5.53
N ASN A 254 -26.51 -6.18 6.45
CA ASN A 254 -27.42 -6.54 7.55
C ASN A 254 -26.88 -6.10 8.92
N ALA A 255 -26.59 -4.81 9.08
CA ALA A 255 -26.22 -4.23 10.38
C ALA A 255 -27.31 -3.29 10.94
N PRO A 256 -28.48 -3.79 11.38
CA PRO A 256 -29.53 -2.96 11.96
C PRO A 256 -29.00 -2.10 13.12
N GLY A 257 -29.27 -0.79 13.07
CA GLY A 257 -28.84 0.15 14.10
C GLY A 257 -27.39 0.63 13.98
N TYR A 258 -26.67 0.27 12.91
CA TYR A 258 -25.32 0.74 12.63
C TYR A 258 -25.20 1.29 11.20
N THR A 259 -24.32 2.26 11.03
CA THR A 259 -23.84 2.75 9.74
C THR A 259 -22.46 2.14 9.50
N THR A 260 -22.30 1.45 8.37
CA THR A 260 -21.02 0.84 7.98
C THR A 260 -20.31 1.71 6.95
N LEU A 261 -19.03 2.01 7.19
CA LEU A 261 -18.15 2.76 6.31
C LEU A 261 -16.95 1.91 5.91
N TYR A 262 -16.45 2.11 4.70
CA TYR A 262 -15.46 1.24 4.05
C TYR A 262 -14.21 2.01 3.61
N LYS A 263 -13.06 1.35 3.67
CA LYS A 263 -11.81 1.85 3.08
C LYS A 263 -10.96 0.72 2.51
N GLY A 264 -10.67 0.77 1.22
CA GLY A 264 -9.71 -0.12 0.57
C GLY A 264 -8.29 0.41 0.71
N ILE A 265 -7.36 -0.41 1.20
CA ILE A 265 -5.97 -0.01 1.44
C ILE A 265 -5.02 -1.21 1.39
N ASP A 266 -3.71 -0.96 1.24
CA ASP A 266 -2.71 -2.02 1.38
C ASP A 266 -2.57 -2.48 2.84
N GLN A 267 -2.41 -3.79 3.03
CA GLN A 267 -2.31 -4.38 4.36
C GLN A 267 -1.08 -3.87 5.14
N ALA A 268 0.04 -3.64 4.45
CA ALA A 268 1.28 -3.21 5.09
C ALA A 268 1.11 -1.89 5.84
N ARG A 269 0.31 -0.96 5.30
CA ARG A 269 -0.02 0.33 5.93
C ARG A 269 -0.77 0.20 7.25
N VAL A 270 -1.61 -0.81 7.40
CA VAL A 270 -2.46 -1.00 8.59
C VAL A 270 -1.89 -1.99 9.59
N SER A 271 -0.62 -2.34 9.43
CA SER A 271 0.08 -3.30 10.29
C SER A 271 0.04 -2.96 11.77
N GLY A 272 -0.01 -1.67 12.11
CA GLY A 272 -0.13 -1.15 13.48
C GLY A 272 -1.49 -0.55 13.83
N LEU A 273 -2.53 -0.80 13.02
CA LEU A 273 -3.89 -0.28 13.27
C LEU A 273 -4.42 -0.76 14.63
N PHE A 274 -4.09 -1.98 15.04
CA PHE A 274 -4.44 -2.56 16.33
C PHE A 274 -3.14 -2.88 17.08
N VAL A 275 -2.89 -2.18 18.19
CA VAL A 275 -1.64 -2.29 18.95
C VAL A 275 -1.74 -3.44 19.94
N ASP A 276 -2.77 -3.37 20.76
CA ASP A 276 -3.21 -4.35 21.73
C ASP A 276 -4.74 -4.31 21.66
N ASN A 277 -5.46 -5.42 21.88
CA ASN A 277 -6.90 -5.64 21.60
C ASN A 277 -7.92 -4.56 22.05
N SER A 278 -7.47 -3.49 22.69
CA SER A 278 -8.23 -2.35 23.19
C SER A 278 -7.93 -1.00 22.53
N LYS A 279 -6.90 -0.87 21.66
CA LYS A 279 -6.50 0.42 21.08
C LYS A 279 -6.35 0.40 19.56
N VAL A 280 -7.10 1.29 18.90
CA VAL A 280 -7.03 1.54 17.46
C VAL A 280 -6.18 2.78 17.18
N ARG A 281 -5.21 2.69 16.27
CA ARG A 281 -4.38 3.80 15.78
C ARG A 281 -4.84 4.24 14.40
N PHE A 282 -5.68 5.28 14.35
CA PHE A 282 -6.24 5.79 13.10
C PHE A 282 -5.24 6.57 12.23
N GLU A 283 -4.05 6.90 12.74
CA GLU A 283 -3.05 7.70 12.03
C GLU A 283 -2.66 7.05 10.69
N CYS A 284 -2.60 5.71 10.64
CA CYS A 284 -2.28 4.99 9.40
C CYS A 284 -3.37 5.09 8.33
N LEU A 285 -4.59 5.48 8.71
CA LEU A 285 -5.75 5.64 7.83
C LEU A 285 -5.94 7.06 7.32
N THR A 286 -5.15 8.01 7.82
CA THR A 286 -5.25 9.41 7.41
C THR A 286 -4.71 9.65 6.00
N SER A 287 -5.34 10.57 5.29
CA SER A 287 -4.87 11.09 4.00
C SER A 287 -4.01 12.32 4.24
N THR A 288 -2.87 12.40 3.55
CA THR A 288 -1.97 13.55 3.66
C THR A 288 -2.62 14.80 3.04
N PRO A 289 -2.64 15.96 3.73
CA PRO A 289 -3.12 17.20 3.15
C PRO A 289 -2.18 17.70 2.03
N PRO A 290 -2.68 18.48 1.05
CA PRO A 290 -4.06 18.95 0.93
C PRO A 290 -5.02 17.89 0.34
N SER A 291 -6.26 17.87 0.85
CA SER A 291 -7.35 16.95 0.46
C SER A 291 -8.67 17.72 0.23
N ASP A 292 -9.77 17.03 -0.09
CA ASP A 292 -11.06 17.67 -0.46
C ASP A 292 -11.66 18.52 0.65
N PHE A 293 -11.61 18.05 1.89
CA PHE A 293 -12.23 18.70 3.03
C PHE A 293 -11.22 19.18 4.08
N SER A 294 -9.92 19.01 3.78
CA SER A 294 -8.85 19.38 4.72
C SER A 294 -7.59 19.80 3.99
N GLY A 295 -7.28 21.10 4.07
CA GLY A 295 -6.11 21.67 3.40
C GLY A 295 -4.81 21.59 4.20
N ARG A 296 -4.89 21.43 5.53
CA ARG A 296 -3.71 21.53 6.42
C ARG A 296 -3.63 20.42 7.47
N HIS A 297 -4.70 19.64 7.64
CA HIS A 297 -4.75 18.57 8.61
C HIS A 297 -4.89 17.22 7.88
N ALA A 298 -4.40 16.17 8.53
CA ALA A 298 -4.56 14.83 8.03
C ALA A 298 -5.88 14.27 8.55
N ASP A 299 -6.78 13.90 7.64
CA ASP A 299 -8.11 13.40 7.97
C ASP A 299 -8.36 12.01 7.38
N SER A 300 -9.28 11.27 7.98
CA SER A 300 -9.61 9.91 7.55
C SER A 300 -10.84 9.90 6.65
N TYR A 301 -10.66 9.44 5.41
CA TYR A 301 -11.73 9.29 4.42
C TYR A 301 -12.19 7.84 4.34
N PHE A 302 -13.52 7.65 4.34
CA PHE A 302 -14.22 6.39 4.15
C PHE A 302 -15.36 6.57 3.15
N ALA A 303 -15.70 5.51 2.43
CA ALA A 303 -16.85 5.45 1.55
C ALA A 303 -18.03 4.79 2.27
N ALA A 304 -19.25 5.29 2.03
CA ALA A 304 -20.46 4.57 2.44
C ALA A 304 -20.70 3.33 1.56
N ASP A 305 -20.31 3.42 0.29
CA ASP A 305 -20.45 2.32 -0.68
C ASP A 305 -19.22 1.41 -0.63
N ARG A 306 -19.46 0.13 -0.36
CA ARG A 306 -18.41 -0.90 -0.34
C ARG A 306 -17.70 -1.04 -1.68
N GLU A 307 -18.44 -0.96 -2.79
CA GLU A 307 -17.91 -1.08 -4.15
C GLU A 307 -16.81 -0.04 -4.43
N VAL A 308 -16.94 1.17 -3.85
CA VAL A 308 -15.89 2.20 -3.96
C VAL A 308 -14.63 1.72 -3.25
N ALA A 309 -14.73 1.22 -2.02
CA ALA A 309 -13.57 0.69 -1.30
C ALA A 309 -12.93 -0.52 -2.01
N GLU A 310 -13.73 -1.42 -2.58
CA GLU A 310 -13.27 -2.53 -3.41
C GLU A 310 -12.51 -2.03 -4.64
N TYR A 311 -13.02 -1.00 -5.31
CA TYR A 311 -12.39 -0.40 -6.48
C TYR A 311 -11.01 0.19 -6.15
N TYR A 312 -10.89 0.91 -5.01
CA TYR A 312 -9.59 1.38 -4.50
C TYR A 312 -8.65 0.23 -4.15
N ALA A 313 -9.12 -0.81 -3.45
CA ALA A 313 -8.32 -1.98 -3.09
C ALA A 313 -7.81 -2.72 -4.34
N CYS A 314 -8.66 -2.87 -5.36
CA CYS A 314 -8.28 -3.48 -6.63
C CYS A 314 -7.21 -2.65 -7.36
N TYR A 315 -7.28 -1.32 -7.32
CA TYR A 315 -6.24 -0.49 -7.93
C TYR A 315 -4.90 -0.58 -7.19
N VAL A 316 -4.94 -0.66 -5.85
CA VAL A 316 -3.74 -0.95 -5.04
C VAL A 316 -3.17 -2.32 -5.42
N LYS A 317 -4.00 -3.36 -5.52
CA LYS A 317 -3.57 -4.70 -5.92
C LYS A 317 -2.96 -4.70 -7.33
N ARG A 318 -3.56 -3.98 -8.29
CA ARG A 318 -3.07 -3.88 -9.67
C ARG A 318 -1.66 -3.30 -9.78
N ARG A 319 -1.33 -2.34 -8.92
CA ARG A 319 -0.02 -1.65 -8.87
C ARG A 319 1.02 -2.36 -8.01
N SER A 320 0.58 -3.29 -7.17
CA SER A 320 1.40 -4.04 -6.24
C SER A 320 1.80 -5.41 -6.81
N THR A 321 3.03 -5.83 -6.54
CA THR A 321 3.53 -7.16 -6.88
C THR A 321 3.43 -8.14 -5.71
N CYS A 322 3.56 -7.66 -4.47
CA CYS A 322 3.69 -8.52 -3.29
C CYS A 322 2.84 -8.13 -2.07
N ASN A 323 2.13 -6.99 -2.11
CA ASN A 323 1.20 -6.63 -1.02
C ASN A 323 -0.13 -7.37 -1.14
N ALA A 324 -0.61 -7.81 0.02
CA ALA A 324 -2.03 -8.03 0.24
C ALA A 324 -2.78 -6.69 0.33
N VAL A 325 -4.06 -6.72 -0.02
CA VAL A 325 -4.98 -5.58 0.16
C VAL A 325 -6.10 -5.97 1.10
N VAL A 326 -6.61 -4.99 1.84
CA VAL A 326 -7.70 -5.19 2.79
C VAL A 326 -8.77 -4.15 2.60
N ILE A 327 -9.99 -4.49 3.02
CA ILE A 327 -11.09 -3.55 3.18
C ILE A 327 -11.34 -3.39 4.67
N ILE A 328 -11.19 -2.17 5.16
CA ILE A 328 -11.50 -1.82 6.54
C ILE A 328 -12.98 -1.53 6.63
N HIS A 329 -13.66 -2.19 7.56
CA HIS A 329 -15.04 -1.89 7.92
C HIS A 329 -15.05 -1.12 9.24
N ILE A 330 -15.74 0.02 9.26
CA ILE A 330 -16.03 0.75 10.49
C ILE A 330 -17.54 0.75 10.66
N THR A 331 -18.00 0.21 11.78
CA THR A 331 -19.41 0.26 12.18
C THR A 331 -19.59 1.31 13.26
N ILE A 332 -20.49 2.26 13.02
CA ILE A 332 -20.83 3.34 13.95
C ILE A 332 -22.30 3.15 14.33
N PRO A 333 -22.66 3.06 15.63
CA PRO A 333 -24.06 3.01 16.02
C PRO A 333 -24.80 4.24 15.46
N ASN A 334 -25.98 4.04 14.89
CA ASN A 334 -26.77 5.14 14.31
C ASN A 334 -27.08 6.21 15.37
N SER A 335 -27.32 5.79 16.61
CA SER A 335 -27.53 6.69 17.74
C SER A 335 -26.35 7.64 18.00
N VAL A 336 -25.11 7.23 17.70
CA VAL A 336 -23.93 8.10 17.82
C VAL A 336 -23.99 9.21 16.77
N ILE A 337 -24.28 8.87 15.51
CA ILE A 337 -24.40 9.84 14.43
C ILE A 337 -25.61 10.77 14.67
N GLU A 338 -26.75 10.20 15.04
CA GLU A 338 -28.00 10.93 15.34
C GLU A 338 -27.88 11.85 16.56
N SER A 339 -26.96 11.56 17.48
CA SER A 339 -26.69 12.40 18.66
C SER A 339 -25.77 13.60 18.37
N LEU A 340 -25.16 13.68 17.17
CA LEU A 340 -24.29 14.79 16.81
C LEU A 340 -25.11 16.09 16.68
N SER A 341 -24.57 17.17 17.24
CA SER A 341 -25.15 18.51 17.06
C SER A 341 -24.99 18.98 15.60
N PRO A 342 -25.82 19.93 15.12
CA PRO A 342 -25.66 20.51 13.79
C PRO A 342 -24.29 21.13 13.51
N ASP A 343 -23.50 21.47 14.53
CA ASP A 343 -22.13 21.97 14.37
C ASP A 343 -21.13 20.81 14.23
N ASP A 344 -21.38 19.68 14.87
CA ASP A 344 -20.52 18.49 14.85
C ASP A 344 -20.67 17.64 13.58
N ILE A 345 -21.82 17.71 12.89
CA ILE A 345 -22.08 17.03 11.61
C ILE A 345 -22.36 18.05 10.52
N GLN A 346 -21.59 17.98 9.43
CA GLN A 346 -21.78 18.85 8.27
C GLN A 346 -22.05 18.00 7.04
N ILE A 347 -23.13 18.32 6.33
CA ILE A 347 -23.51 17.66 5.08
C ILE A 347 -23.38 18.68 3.95
N LEU A 348 -22.59 18.34 2.95
CA LEU A 348 -22.36 19.14 1.75
C LEU A 348 -23.14 18.51 0.59
N HIS A 349 -23.99 19.33 -0.04
CA HIS A 349 -24.75 18.92 -1.22
C HIS A 349 -23.99 19.26 -2.48
N GLU A 350 -23.92 18.29 -3.42
CA GLU A 350 -23.11 18.42 -4.63
C GLU A 350 -23.84 18.55 -5.95
N PRO A 351 -23.31 19.38 -6.88
CA PRO A 351 -22.30 20.43 -6.67
C PRO A 351 -22.92 21.71 -6.10
N GLY A 352 -22.58 22.08 -4.86
CA GLY A 352 -23.06 23.29 -4.18
C GLY A 352 -22.01 24.41 -4.12
N ALA A 353 -22.43 25.68 -3.96
CA ALA A 353 -21.49 26.81 -3.85
C ALA A 353 -20.56 26.69 -2.63
N GLU A 354 -21.07 26.20 -1.50
CA GLU A 354 -20.26 25.93 -0.31
C GLU A 354 -19.24 24.81 -0.55
N TRP A 355 -19.61 23.70 -1.20
CA TRP A 355 -18.66 22.63 -1.50
C TRP A 355 -17.58 23.06 -2.47
N LYS A 356 -17.94 23.73 -3.56
CA LYS A 356 -16.96 24.24 -4.53
C LYS A 356 -15.92 25.10 -3.83
N SER A 357 -16.37 25.96 -2.92
CA SER A 357 -15.51 26.82 -2.11
C SER A 357 -14.65 25.99 -1.17
N LEU A 358 -15.24 25.06 -0.42
CA LEU A 358 -14.50 24.22 0.53
C LEU A 358 -13.41 23.39 -0.16
N VAL A 359 -13.73 22.72 -1.26
CA VAL A 359 -12.78 21.93 -2.04
C VAL A 359 -11.69 22.81 -2.61
N PHE A 360 -12.04 23.96 -3.20
CA PHE A 360 -11.05 24.90 -3.75
C PHE A 360 -10.04 25.36 -2.69
N TYR A 361 -10.50 25.85 -1.54
CA TYR A 361 -9.59 26.32 -0.48
C TYR A 361 -8.80 25.16 0.15
N SER A 362 -9.42 24.00 0.35
CA SER A 362 -8.78 22.83 0.94
C SER A 362 -7.71 22.25 0.01
N ARG A 363 -7.99 22.08 -1.28
CA ARG A 363 -7.05 21.55 -2.27
C ARG A 363 -5.85 22.47 -2.50
N LEU A 364 -6.00 23.78 -2.28
CA LEU A 364 -4.91 24.75 -2.31
C LEU A 364 -4.13 24.88 -0.98
N GLY A 365 -4.57 24.19 0.09
CA GLY A 365 -3.95 24.33 1.42
C GLY A 365 -4.13 25.73 2.04
N LEU A 366 -5.09 26.50 1.55
CA LEU A 366 -5.35 27.86 2.00
C LEU A 366 -6.10 27.86 3.33
N LYS A 367 -6.06 29.01 4.01
CA LYS A 367 -6.87 29.22 5.21
C LYS A 367 -8.34 29.33 4.79
N LEU A 368 -9.20 28.54 5.43
CA LEU A 368 -10.64 28.60 5.16
C LEU A 368 -11.22 29.98 5.56
N PRO A 369 -12.04 30.59 4.69
CA PRO A 369 -12.93 31.69 5.05
C PRO A 369 -13.79 31.37 6.28
N SER A 370 -14.23 32.40 6.99
CA SER A 370 -14.99 32.27 8.26
C SER A 370 -16.19 31.33 8.18
N GLU A 371 -16.95 31.46 7.10
CA GLU A 371 -18.17 30.72 6.80
C GLU A 371 -17.92 29.23 6.53
N LEU A 372 -16.69 28.86 6.11
CA LEU A 372 -16.29 27.47 5.87
C LEU A 372 -15.58 26.84 7.08
N ARG A 373 -15.27 27.58 8.14
CA ARG A 373 -14.57 27.03 9.32
C ARG A 373 -15.36 25.96 10.04
N LYS A 374 -16.70 25.96 9.91
CA LYS A 374 -17.58 24.92 10.46
C LYS A 374 -17.16 23.51 10.01
N TYR A 375 -16.69 23.35 8.77
CA TYR A 375 -16.26 22.05 8.25
C TYR A 375 -14.95 21.55 8.87
N GLN A 376 -14.04 22.45 9.25
CA GLN A 376 -12.79 22.09 9.92
C GLN A 376 -13.02 21.70 11.40
N LEU A 377 -14.07 22.22 12.01
CA LEU A 377 -14.41 21.97 13.42
C LEU A 377 -15.36 20.77 13.60
N ALA A 378 -16.03 20.36 12.54
CA ALA A 378 -16.95 19.23 12.55
C ALA A 378 -16.23 17.92 12.88
N LYS A 379 -16.93 17.03 13.58
CA LYS A 379 -16.46 15.66 13.85
C LYS A 379 -16.72 14.74 12.66
N LEU A 380 -17.76 15.04 11.88
CA LEU A 380 -18.16 14.30 10.70
C LEU A 380 -18.52 15.25 9.57
N VAL A 381 -17.87 15.08 8.42
CA VAL A 381 -18.22 15.77 7.17
C VAL A 381 -18.66 14.73 6.15
N ILE A 382 -19.85 14.91 5.60
CA ILE A 382 -20.42 14.07 4.54
C ILE A 382 -20.47 14.92 3.27
N GLY A 383 -19.79 14.48 2.22
CA GLY A 383 -19.76 15.18 0.93
C GLY A 383 -19.14 14.31 -0.15
N ALA A 384 -19.34 14.67 -1.42
CA ALA A 384 -18.72 13.95 -2.51
C ALA A 384 -17.25 14.35 -2.70
N ILE A 385 -16.42 13.39 -3.09
CA ILE A 385 -14.99 13.63 -3.32
C ILE A 385 -14.77 14.26 -4.69
N CYS A 386 -13.69 15.04 -4.83
CA CYS A 386 -13.32 15.63 -6.10
C CYS A 386 -12.50 14.65 -6.96
N GLY A 387 -12.90 14.50 -8.21
CA GLY A 387 -12.23 13.69 -9.24
C GLY A 387 -11.02 14.36 -9.90
N LYS A 388 -10.43 15.40 -9.30
CA LYS A 388 -9.28 16.13 -9.85
C LYS A 388 -8.18 16.36 -8.80
N PRO A 389 -6.90 16.31 -9.20
CA PRO A 389 -5.79 16.52 -8.28
C PRO A 389 -5.58 18.00 -7.95
N ASN A 390 -4.86 18.26 -6.86
CA ASN A 390 -4.52 19.61 -6.36
C ASN A 390 -3.87 20.50 -7.44
N LEU A 391 -3.12 19.91 -8.39
CA LEU A 391 -2.49 20.64 -9.49
C LEU A 391 -3.50 21.38 -10.39
N VAL A 392 -4.71 20.85 -10.56
CA VAL A 392 -5.77 21.50 -11.34
C VAL A 392 -6.24 22.79 -10.64
N PHE A 393 -6.39 22.72 -9.32
CA PHE A 393 -6.82 23.87 -8.50
C PHE A 393 -5.79 24.98 -8.45
N ALA A 394 -4.49 24.66 -8.50
CA ALA A 394 -3.41 25.65 -8.52
C ALA A 394 -3.52 26.64 -9.70
N ASN A 395 -4.21 26.26 -10.78
CA ASN A 395 -4.41 27.09 -11.96
C ASN A 395 -5.77 27.82 -11.98
N MET A 396 -6.66 27.52 -11.04
CA MET A 396 -7.97 28.16 -10.93
C MET A 396 -7.84 29.49 -10.17
N ARG A 397 -8.66 30.48 -10.56
CA ARG A 397 -8.71 31.80 -9.93
C ARG A 397 -9.83 31.93 -8.92
N SER A 398 -10.91 31.16 -9.07
CA SER A 398 -12.03 31.18 -8.14
C SER A 398 -12.68 29.81 -7.94
N PRO A 399 -13.43 29.61 -6.84
CA PRO A 399 -14.26 28.43 -6.63
C PRO A 399 -15.29 28.16 -7.73
N ASP A 400 -15.73 29.18 -8.48
CA ASP A 400 -16.75 29.01 -9.52
C ASP A 400 -16.25 28.17 -10.71
N GLU A 401 -14.93 28.10 -10.90
CA GLU A 401 -14.29 27.24 -11.88
C GLU A 401 -14.35 25.74 -11.52
N VAL A 402 -14.71 25.41 -10.27
CA VAL A 402 -15.01 24.03 -9.87
C VAL A 402 -16.37 23.65 -10.44
N THR A 403 -16.41 22.59 -11.25
CA THR A 403 -17.62 22.20 -12.00
C THR A 403 -18.18 20.85 -11.56
N LYS A 404 -19.42 20.56 -11.98
CA LYS A 404 -20.09 19.27 -11.73
C LYS A 404 -19.31 18.09 -12.29
N GLN A 405 -18.58 18.29 -13.39
CA GLN A 405 -17.77 17.24 -14.02
C GLN A 405 -16.54 16.85 -13.17
N MET A 406 -16.27 17.56 -12.08
CA MET A 406 -15.18 17.26 -11.15
C MET A 406 -15.66 16.50 -9.91
N VAL A 407 -16.95 16.14 -9.81
CA VAL A 407 -17.49 15.29 -8.75
C VAL A 407 -17.34 13.82 -9.18
N LEU A 408 -16.94 12.94 -8.25
CA LEU A 408 -16.89 11.49 -8.46
C LEU A 408 -18.16 10.78 -8.02
#